data_AF-A0A0B7N8P0-F1
#
_entry.id   AF-A0A0B7N8P0-F1
#
_cell.length_a   1.000
_cell.length_b   1.000
_cell.length_c   1.000
_cell.angle_alpha   90.00
_cell.angle_beta   90.00
_cell.angle_gamma   90.00
#
_symmetry.space_group_name_H-M   'P 1'
#
loop_
_entity.id
_entity.type
_entity.pdbx_description
1 polymer ?
#
loop_
_entity_poly.entity_id
_entity_poly.type
_entity_poly.pdbx_seq_one_letter_code
_entity_poly.pdbx_strand_id
1 'polypeptide(L)'
;MGYHIEIKEEFPGLEISKSALHRFMKNVCALSMKRLEKIPGKRNDPDTIENRKTTVESWIATTDMDFEKNCVFLDEADFNLNITRNRGWSKKDKPAKTIVLSARGISIYWELFNLAFRSRVESKTTG
;
A
#
# COMPACT_ATOMS: atom_id res chain seq x y z
N MET A 1 -16.23 -5.90 13.74
CA MET A 1 -17.11 -6.61 14.70
C MET A 1 -18.31 -7.26 13.99
N GLY A 2 -18.12 -7.81 12.77
CA GLY A 2 -19.22 -8.34 11.92
C GLY A 2 -19.30 -9.88 11.85
N TYR A 3 -18.20 -10.58 12.12
CA TYR A 3 -18.04 -12.03 11.95
C TYR A 3 -19.00 -12.91 12.79
N HIS A 4 -19.51 -12.36 13.90
CA HIS A 4 -20.46 -13.10 14.75
C HIS A 4 -21.84 -13.23 14.11
N ILE A 5 -22.21 -12.28 13.23
CA ILE A 5 -23.46 -12.30 12.47
C ILE A 5 -23.32 -13.28 11.31
N GLU A 6 -22.25 -13.15 10.51
CA GLU A 6 -21.94 -14.05 9.38
C GLU A 6 -21.91 -15.53 9.80
N ILE A 7 -21.28 -15.87 10.93
CA ILE A 7 -21.23 -17.26 11.43
C ILE A 7 -22.61 -17.77 11.87
N LYS A 8 -23.49 -16.90 12.38
CA LYS A 8 -24.85 -17.30 12.76
C LYS A 8 -25.75 -17.52 11.56
N GLU A 9 -25.51 -16.80 10.46
CA GLU A 9 -26.21 -17.01 9.19
C GLU A 9 -25.82 -18.36 8.57
N GLU A 10 -24.53 -18.72 8.63
CA GLU A 10 -24.02 -19.99 8.08
C GLU A 10 -24.37 -21.22 8.94
N PHE A 11 -24.52 -21.04 10.26
CA PHE A 11 -24.92 -22.09 11.20
C PHE A 11 -26.20 -21.70 11.96
N PRO A 12 -27.38 -21.78 11.31
CA PRO A 12 -28.65 -21.47 11.95
C PRO A 12 -28.90 -22.45 13.11
N GLY A 13 -28.91 -21.93 14.34
CA GLY A 13 -29.00 -22.72 15.59
C GLY A 13 -27.77 -22.64 16.48
N LEU A 14 -26.68 -22.01 16.02
CA LEU A 14 -25.49 -21.79 16.85
C LEU A 14 -25.74 -20.68 17.89
N GLU A 15 -26.03 -21.08 19.12
CA GLU A 15 -26.11 -20.18 20.28
C GLU A 15 -24.75 -19.97 20.93
N ILE A 16 -23.92 -19.11 20.34
CA ILE A 16 -22.64 -18.70 20.93
C ILE A 16 -22.62 -17.18 21.17
N SER A 17 -22.05 -16.76 22.30
CA SER A 17 -21.79 -15.34 22.57
C SER A 17 -20.56 -14.85 21.82
N LYS A 18 -20.46 -13.53 21.58
CA LYS A 18 -19.27 -12.92 20.93
C LYS A 18 -17.97 -13.23 21.69
N SER A 19 -18.02 -13.25 23.02
CA SER A 19 -16.86 -13.54 23.88
C SER A 19 -16.46 -15.01 23.83
N ALA A 20 -17.44 -15.94 23.83
CA ALA A 20 -17.19 -17.36 23.68
C ALA A 20 -16.56 -17.68 22.33
N LEU A 21 -17.07 -17.10 21.24
CA LEU A 21 -16.51 -17.23 19.90
C LEU A 21 -15.07 -16.68 19.84
N HIS A 22 -14.82 -15.50 20.42
CA HIS A 22 -13.47 -14.95 20.50
C HIS A 22 -12.51 -15.85 21.27
N ARG A 23 -12.94 -16.40 22.42
CA ARG A 23 -12.14 -17.34 23.22
C ARG A 23 -11.85 -18.63 22.46
N PHE A 24 -12.82 -19.15 21.73
CA PHE A 24 -12.66 -20.32 20.87
C PHE A 24 -11.63 -20.07 19.77
N MET A 25 -11.75 -18.97 19.02
CA MET A 25 -10.78 -18.61 17.97
C MET A 25 -9.37 -18.45 18.54
N LYS A 26 -9.23 -17.85 19.72
CA LYS A 26 -7.92 -17.64 20.37
C LYS A 26 -7.31 -18.94 20.91
N ASN A 27 -8.10 -19.75 21.62
CA ASN A 27 -7.59 -20.87 22.40
C ASN A 27 -7.61 -22.20 21.64
N VAL A 28 -8.64 -22.43 20.81
CA VAL A 28 -8.82 -23.68 20.07
C VAL A 28 -8.21 -23.56 18.67
N CYS A 29 -8.52 -22.49 17.95
CA CYS A 29 -7.99 -22.29 16.58
C CYS A 29 -6.57 -21.70 16.56
N ALA A 30 -5.99 -21.38 17.72
CA ALA A 30 -4.70 -20.72 17.87
C ALA A 30 -4.55 -19.47 16.98
N LEU A 31 -5.63 -18.69 16.82
CA LEU A 31 -5.62 -17.45 16.05
C LEU A 31 -5.28 -16.27 16.96
N SER A 32 -4.52 -15.32 16.42
CA SER A 32 -4.15 -14.09 17.11
C SER A 32 -4.36 -12.90 16.19
N MET A 33 -4.85 -11.80 16.77
CA MET A 33 -4.97 -10.54 16.04
C MET A 33 -3.61 -9.87 15.98
N LYS A 34 -3.09 -9.66 14.77
CA LYS A 34 -1.77 -9.07 14.54
C LYS A 34 -1.87 -7.81 13.70
N ARG A 35 -0.84 -6.97 13.76
CA ARG A 35 -0.67 -5.86 12.82
C ARG A 35 -0.55 -6.45 11.42
N LEU A 36 -1.33 -5.90 10.50
CA LEU A 36 -1.38 -6.37 9.13
C LEU A 36 -0.22 -5.76 8.34
N GLU A 37 0.65 -6.61 7.83
CA GLU A 37 1.66 -6.25 6.84
C GLU A 37 0.97 -6.11 5.50
N LYS A 38 0.79 -4.87 5.06
CA LYS A 38 0.19 -4.52 3.77
C LYS A 38 1.30 -4.52 2.72
N ILE A 39 1.31 -5.52 1.85
CA ILE A 39 2.26 -5.60 0.74
C ILE A 39 1.62 -4.94 -0.48
N PRO A 40 2.16 -3.83 -1.00
CA PRO A 40 1.59 -3.15 -2.17
C PRO A 40 1.88 -3.97 -3.42
N GLY A 41 0.86 -4.69 -3.93
CA GLY A 41 1.02 -5.58 -5.09
C GLY A 41 1.58 -4.88 -6.33
N LYS A 42 1.02 -3.71 -6.67
CA LYS A 42 1.46 -2.88 -7.82
C LYS A 42 2.93 -2.43 -7.72
N ARG A 43 3.50 -2.30 -6.52
CA ARG A 43 4.89 -1.85 -6.35
C ARG A 43 5.91 -2.99 -6.55
N ASN A 44 5.47 -4.24 -6.35
CA ASN A 44 6.29 -5.44 -6.55
C ASN A 44 6.11 -6.05 -7.95
N ASP A 45 5.32 -5.39 -8.80
CA ASP A 45 5.17 -5.77 -10.19
C ASP A 45 6.49 -5.51 -10.96
N PRO A 46 7.01 -6.49 -11.73
CA PRO A 46 8.31 -6.39 -12.38
C PRO A 46 8.40 -5.18 -13.32
N ASP A 47 7.33 -4.90 -14.08
CA ASP A 47 7.28 -3.77 -15.01
C ASP A 47 7.34 -2.44 -14.25
N THR A 48 6.67 -2.37 -13.10
CA THR A 48 6.70 -1.17 -12.24
C THR A 48 8.08 -0.96 -11.61
N ILE A 49 8.78 -2.04 -11.26
CA ILE A 49 10.17 -1.97 -10.75
C ILE A 49 11.11 -1.49 -11.85
N GLU A 50 11.00 -2.05 -13.05
CA GLU A 50 11.83 -1.70 -14.20
C GLU A 50 11.62 -0.24 -14.62
N ASN A 51 10.37 0.21 -14.73
CA ASN A 51 10.04 1.60 -15.05
C ASN A 51 10.60 2.60 -14.03
N ARG A 52 10.59 2.26 -12.74
CA ARG A 52 11.23 3.10 -11.71
C ARG A 52 12.73 3.17 -11.89
N LYS A 53 13.36 2.03 -12.20
CA LYS A 53 14.81 1.94 -12.42
C LYS A 53 15.22 2.80 -13.62
N THR A 54 14.57 2.63 -14.77
CA THR A 54 14.89 3.38 -16.00
C THR A 54 14.64 4.88 -15.83
N THR A 55 13.57 5.27 -15.12
CA THR A 55 13.30 6.68 -14.80
C THR A 55 14.42 7.28 -13.95
N VAL A 56 14.82 6.60 -12.86
CA VAL A 56 15.91 7.08 -11.99
C VAL A 56 17.24 7.14 -12.75
N GLU A 57 17.54 6.17 -13.60
CA GLU A 57 18.73 6.17 -14.45
C GLU A 57 18.73 7.36 -15.43
N SER A 58 17.58 7.67 -16.05
CA SER A 58 17.45 8.84 -16.94
C SER A 58 17.68 10.16 -16.21
N TRP A 59 17.28 10.23 -14.94
CA TRP A 59 17.46 11.41 -14.11
C TRP A 59 18.91 11.59 -13.69
N ILE A 60 19.57 10.51 -13.25
CA ILE A 60 21.00 10.54 -12.92
C ILE A 60 21.84 10.94 -14.14
N ALA A 61 21.45 10.50 -15.34
CA ALA A 61 22.12 10.87 -16.58
C ALA A 61 21.92 12.34 -16.99
N THR A 62 20.94 13.04 -16.39
CA THR A 62 20.67 14.44 -16.70
C THR A 62 21.52 15.35 -15.81
N THR A 63 22.55 15.98 -16.39
CA THR A 63 23.54 16.85 -15.71
C THR A 63 22.94 18.08 -15.03
N ASP A 64 21.68 18.42 -15.32
CA ASP A 64 20.98 19.60 -14.78
C ASP A 64 20.31 19.37 -13.41
N MET A 65 20.27 18.12 -12.93
CA MET A 65 19.76 17.81 -11.59
C MET A 65 20.88 17.79 -10.56
N ASP A 66 21.20 18.97 -10.03
CA ASP A 66 22.06 19.12 -8.85
C ASP A 66 21.29 18.65 -7.59
N PHE A 67 21.41 17.35 -7.30
CA PHE A 67 20.75 16.70 -6.15
C PHE A 67 21.25 17.23 -4.79
N GLU A 68 22.39 17.93 -4.75
CA GLU A 68 22.93 18.53 -3.53
C GLU A 68 22.30 19.89 -3.24
N LYS A 69 21.90 20.64 -4.27
CA LYS A 69 21.28 21.98 -4.11
C LYS A 69 19.75 21.97 -4.19
N ASN A 70 19.16 21.07 -4.96
CA ASN A 70 17.71 20.97 -5.16
C ASN A 70 17.23 19.57 -4.77
N CYS A 71 17.00 19.33 -3.47
CA CYS A 71 16.45 18.06 -3.00
C CYS A 71 14.94 18.00 -3.35
N VAL A 72 14.60 17.44 -4.50
CA VAL A 72 13.21 17.16 -4.88
C VAL A 72 12.80 15.87 -4.20
N PHE A 73 12.04 15.98 -3.10
CA PHE A 73 11.41 14.82 -2.48
C PHE A 73 10.28 14.32 -3.38
N LEU A 74 10.57 13.26 -4.12
CA LEU A 74 9.57 12.48 -4.83
C LEU A 74 8.92 11.52 -3.84
N ASP A 75 8.17 12.08 -2.90
CA ASP A 75 7.23 11.29 -2.14
C ASP A 75 5.85 11.47 -2.77
N GLU A 76 5.32 10.37 -3.28
CA GLU A 76 3.92 10.30 -3.71
C GLU A 76 3.09 10.58 -2.46
N ALA A 77 2.52 11.78 -2.35
CA ALA A 77 1.78 12.21 -1.18
C ALA A 77 0.82 11.10 -0.75
N ASP A 78 1.05 10.57 0.46
CA ASP A 78 0.46 9.33 1.00
C ASP A 78 -1.01 9.54 1.41
N PHE A 79 -1.83 10.04 0.48
CA PHE A 79 -3.27 10.08 0.61
C PHE A 79 -3.81 8.67 0.41
N ASN A 80 -3.67 7.86 1.47
CA ASN A 80 -4.31 6.57 1.55
C ASN A 80 -5.82 6.77 1.73
N LEU A 81 -6.53 7.03 0.63
CA LEU A 81 -7.98 7.23 0.58
C LEU A 81 -8.76 6.05 1.20
N ASN A 82 -8.14 4.87 1.26
CA ASN A 82 -8.71 3.70 1.90
C ASN A 82 -8.19 3.55 3.32
N ILE A 83 -9.03 3.91 4.31
CA ILE A 83 -8.91 3.47 5.72
C ILE A 83 -9.07 1.94 5.76
N THR A 84 -8.04 1.23 5.31
CA THR A 84 -7.97 -0.22 5.28
C THR A 84 -7.57 -0.69 6.66
N ARG A 85 -8.30 -1.68 7.20
CA ARG A 85 -8.02 -2.25 8.52
C ARG A 85 -6.52 -2.52 8.72
N ASN A 86 -5.96 -2.00 9.81
CA ASN A 86 -4.53 -2.15 10.14
C ASN A 86 -4.19 -3.43 10.91
N ARG A 87 -5.20 -4.25 11.21
CA ARG A 87 -5.06 -5.51 11.94
C ARG A 87 -5.85 -6.62 11.25
N GLY A 88 -5.28 -7.82 11.26
CA GLY A 88 -5.89 -9.04 10.74
C GLY A 88 -5.66 -10.21 11.68
N TRP A 89 -6.45 -11.27 11.52
CA TRP A 89 -6.24 -12.53 12.24
C TRP A 89 -5.21 -13.38 11.48
N SER A 90 -4.25 -13.92 12.20
CA SER A 90 -3.29 -14.90 11.68
C SER A 90 -3.08 -16.00 12.71
N LYS A 91 -2.59 -17.15 12.26
CA LYS A 91 -2.13 -18.21 13.16
C LYS A 91 -1.10 -17.62 14.13
N LYS A 92 -1.12 -18.10 15.37
CA LYS A 92 -0.12 -17.75 16.38
C LYS A 92 1.28 -17.89 15.75
N ASP A 93 2.14 -16.92 16.05
CA ASP A 93 3.52 -16.85 15.54
C ASP A 93 3.72 -16.63 14.02
N LYS A 94 2.66 -16.62 13.20
CA LYS A 94 2.73 -16.19 11.78
C LYS A 94 2.34 -14.73 11.59
N PRO A 95 3.05 -13.92 10.78
CA PRO A 95 2.62 -12.57 10.48
C PRO A 95 1.26 -12.59 9.76
N ALA A 96 0.46 -11.53 9.93
CA ALA A 96 -0.72 -11.31 9.11
C ALA A 96 -0.28 -10.55 7.87
N LYS A 97 -0.28 -11.20 6.71
CA LYS A 97 0.09 -10.57 5.43
C LYS A 97 -1.15 -10.45 4.57
N THR A 98 -1.33 -9.29 3.95
CA THR A 98 -2.32 -9.11 2.88
C THR A 98 -1.69 -8.38 1.71
N ILE A 99 -2.05 -8.79 0.50
CA ILE A 99 -1.74 -8.03 -0.69
C ILE A 99 -2.82 -6.95 -0.78
N VAL A 100 -2.41 -5.70 -0.68
CA VAL A 100 -3.32 -4.60 -0.96
C VAL A 100 -3.21 -4.28 -2.46
N LEU A 101 -4.34 -4.34 -3.15
CA LEU A 101 -4.49 -3.64 -4.41
C LEU A 101 -4.28 -2.17 -4.08
N SER A 102 -3.20 -1.60 -4.59
CA SER A 102 -2.83 -0.22 -4.36
C SER A 102 -3.90 0.67 -4.97
N ALA A 103 -4.98 0.96 -4.24
CA ALA A 103 -5.88 2.08 -4.50
C ALA A 103 -5.22 3.40 -4.03
N ARG A 104 -3.92 3.55 -4.33
CA ARG A 104 -3.30 4.86 -4.41
C ARG A 104 -3.94 5.48 -5.63
N GLY A 105 -4.79 6.49 -5.41
CA GLY A 105 -5.35 7.24 -6.52
C GLY A 105 -4.22 7.67 -7.44
N ILE A 106 -4.42 7.61 -8.75
CA ILE A 106 -3.49 8.19 -9.71
C ILE A 106 -3.34 9.65 -9.27
N SER A 107 -2.22 10.01 -8.65
CA SER A 107 -2.02 11.38 -8.26
C SER A 107 -1.89 12.17 -9.57
N ILE A 108 -2.80 13.11 -9.81
CA ILE A 108 -2.69 14.15 -10.86
C ILE A 108 -1.34 14.89 -10.82
N TYR A 109 -0.61 14.77 -9.71
CA TYR A 109 0.78 15.16 -9.58
C TYR A 109 1.72 14.47 -10.57
N TRP A 110 1.49 13.23 -11.02
CA TRP A 110 2.37 12.57 -11.99
C TRP A 110 2.30 13.20 -13.39
N GLU A 111 1.09 13.58 -13.85
CA GLU A 111 0.94 14.27 -15.13
C GLU A 111 1.42 15.71 -15.05
N LEU A 112 1.05 16.44 -14.00
CA LEU A 112 1.50 17.82 -13.79
C LEU A 112 3.01 17.89 -13.56
N PHE A 113 3.61 16.91 -12.87
CA PHE A 113 5.06 16.82 -12.71
C PHE A 113 5.75 16.50 -14.03
N ASN A 114 5.26 15.56 -14.83
CA ASN A 114 5.83 15.28 -16.15
C ASN A 114 5.73 16.49 -17.09
N LEU A 115 4.61 17.23 -17.05
CA LEU A 115 4.43 18.46 -17.84
C LEU A 115 5.33 19.60 -17.34
N ALA A 116 5.41 19.82 -16.03
CA ALA A 116 6.28 20.84 -15.41
C ALA A 116 7.77 20.51 -15.59
N PHE A 117 8.13 19.24 -15.53
CA PHE A 117 9.49 18.77 -15.74
C PHE A 117 9.89 18.89 -17.21
N ARG A 118 9.04 18.47 -18.16
CA ARG A 118 9.29 18.66 -19.60
C ARG A 118 9.43 20.13 -19.97
N SER A 119 8.53 20.99 -19.51
CA SER A 119 8.61 22.44 -19.76
C SER A 119 9.85 23.09 -19.13
N ARG A 120 10.32 22.61 -17.97
CA ARG A 120 11.58 23.05 -17.35
C ARG A 120 12.81 22.65 -18.17
N VAL A 121 12.82 21.43 -18.72
CA VAL A 121 13.91 20.93 -19.57
C VAL A 121 13.93 21.70 -20.90
N GLU A 122 12.77 21.85 -21.54
CA GLU A 122 12.63 22.55 -22.83
C GLU A 122 12.98 24.04 -22.75
N SER A 123 12.67 24.72 -21.64
CA SER A 123 13.01 26.14 -21.45
C SER A 123 14.52 26.41 -21.26
N LYS A 124 15.33 25.39 -20.97
CA LYS A 124 16.79 25.53 -20.81
C LYS A 124 17.58 25.19 -22.08
N THR A 125 16.98 24.50 -23.06
CA THR A 125 17.63 24.16 -24.34
C THR A 125 17.55 25.26 -25.40
N THR A 126 16.76 26.31 -25.17
CA THR A 126 16.50 27.40 -26.14
C THR A 126 17.26 28.70 -25.81
N GLY A 127 18.29 28.64 -24.97
CA GLY A 127 19.12 29.78 -24.57
C GLY A 127 20.56 29.64 -25.03
#